data_AF-A0A967IAD4-F1
#
_entry.id   AF-A0A967IAD4-F1
#
_cell.length_a   1.000
_cell.length_b   1.000
_cell.length_c   1.000
_cell.angle_alpha   90.00
_cell.angle_beta   90.00
_cell.angle_gamma   90.00
#
_symmetry.space_group_name_H-M   'P 1'
#
loop_
_entity.id
_entity.type
_entity.pdbx_description
1 polymer ?
#
loop_
_entity_poly.entity_id
_entity_poly.type
_entity_poly.pdbx_seq_one_letter_code
_entity_poly.pdbx_strand_id
1 'polypeptide(L)' 'MKYRIAGVILALLLSGPAGAELLAPEAARTVGERAPIFSLVSDSGALIEYDKDYYGRHHLVLTFFPAAFTPV' A
#
# COMPACT_ATOMS: atom_id res chain seq x y z
N MET A 1 6.43 40.85 1.72
CA MET A 1 5.59 39.75 1.18
C MET A 1 6.36 38.69 0.38
N LYS A 2 7.46 39.04 -0.31
CA LYS A 2 8.28 38.09 -1.11
C LYS A 2 8.95 36.96 -0.30
N TYR A 3 9.43 37.23 0.92
CA TYR A 3 10.14 36.25 1.75
C TYR A 3 9.24 35.16 2.35
N ARG A 4 7.92 35.39 2.44
CA ARG A 4 6.97 34.39 2.98
C ARG A 4 6.72 33.25 1.99
N ILE A 5 6.73 33.56 0.70
CA ILE A 5 6.50 32.59 -0.38
C ILE A 5 7.73 31.70 -0.58
N ALA A 6 8.94 32.29 -0.52
CA ALA A 6 10.19 31.54 -0.59
C ALA A 6 10.33 30.52 0.56
N GLY A 7 9.90 30.89 1.78
CA GLY A 7 9.90 29.98 2.93
C GLY A 7 8.96 28.78 2.76
N VAL A 8 7.78 28.99 2.17
CA VAL A 8 6.81 27.91 1.90
C VAL A 8 7.31 26.97 0.80
N ILE A 9 7.93 27.51 -0.25
CA ILE A 9 8.50 26.69 -1.34
C ILE A 9 9.68 25.85 -0.82
N LEU A 10 10.55 26.43 0.01
CA LEU A 10 11.66 25.69 0.61
C LEU A 10 11.17 24.58 1.56
N ALA A 11 10.10 24.83 2.32
CA ALA A 11 9.48 23.82 3.18
C ALA A 11 8.87 22.66 2.36
N LEU A 12 8.24 22.96 1.21
CA LEU A 12 7.67 21.95 0.30
C LEU A 12 8.73 21.12 -0.44
N LEU A 13 9.90 21.70 -0.72
CA LEU A 13 11.02 20.99 -1.36
C LEU A 13 11.77 20.09 -0.37
N LEU A 14 11.78 20.43 0.92
CA LEU A 14 12.38 19.63 1.99
C LEU A 14 11.47 18.47 2.43
N SER A 15 10.16 18.53 2.15
CA SER A 15 9.24 17.39 2.25
C SER A 15 9.36 16.48 1.03
N GLY A 16 10.58 16.02 0.73
CA GLY A 16 10.80 14.95 -0.24
C GLY A 16 9.99 13.69 0.11
N PRO A 17 9.91 12.69 -0.78
CA PRO A 17 9.05 11.51 -0.64
C PRO A 17 9.57 10.51 0.42
N ALA A 18 10.04 11.00 1.58
CA ALA A 18 10.45 10.19 2.72
C ALA A 18 9.26 9.48 3.40
N GLY A 19 8.02 9.78 2.99
CA GLY A 19 6.80 9.19 3.56
C GLY A 19 6.32 7.89 2.89
N ALA A 20 6.91 7.46 1.76
CA ALA A 20 6.46 6.25 1.08
C ALA A 20 6.89 4.97 1.81
N GLU A 21 8.02 5.01 2.51
CA GLU A 21 8.60 3.84 3.18
C GLU A 21 7.90 3.49 4.51
N LEU A 22 7.14 4.44 5.09
CA LEU A 22 6.47 4.28 6.38
C LEU A 22 5.11 3.53 6.29
N LEU A 23 4.64 3.20 5.08
CA LEU A 23 3.28 2.68 4.86
C LEU A 23 3.14 1.17 4.98
N ALA A 24 4.19 0.40 5.27
CA ALA A 24 4.03 -1.06 5.37
C ALA A 24 4.88 -1.74 6.46
N PRO A 25 4.65 -1.46 7.75
CA PRO A 25 5.10 -2.37 8.81
C PRO A 25 4.54 -3.80 8.62
N GLU A 26 3.40 -3.95 7.93
CA GLU A 26 2.81 -5.24 7.53
C GLU A 26 3.57 -5.96 6.42
N ALA A 27 4.46 -5.30 5.66
CA ALA A 27 5.24 -5.95 4.59
C ALA A 27 6.46 -6.73 5.13
N ALA A 28 6.87 -6.49 6.38
CA ALA A 28 7.99 -7.18 7.02
C ALA A 28 7.53 -8.49 7.71
N ARG A 29 6.88 -9.39 6.96
CA ARG A 29 6.47 -10.71 7.49
C ARG A 29 7.55 -11.76 7.25
N THR A 30 7.74 -12.65 8.22
CA THR A 30 8.66 -13.78 8.08
C THR A 30 7.95 -15.03 7.55
N VAL A 31 8.72 -15.92 6.91
CA VAL A 31 8.18 -17.17 6.37
C VAL A 31 7.68 -18.06 7.51
N GLY A 32 6.45 -18.57 7.37
CA GLY A 32 5.80 -19.41 8.38
C GLY A 32 4.85 -18.63 9.30
N GLU A 33 4.86 -17.30 9.27
CA GLU A 33 3.83 -16.49 9.92
C GLU A 33 2.49 -16.60 9.19
N ARG A 34 1.40 -16.44 9.94
CA ARG A 34 0.05 -16.36 9.38
C ARG A 34 -0.05 -15.12 8.48
N ALA A 35 -0.56 -15.31 7.26
CA ALA A 35 -0.88 -14.21 6.37
C ALA A 35 -1.91 -13.25 7.01
N PRO A 36 -1.82 -11.94 6.73
CA PRO A 36 -2.75 -10.97 7.29
C PRO A 36 -4.18 -11.27 6.86
N ILE A 37 -5.13 -10.90 7.73
CA ILE A 37 -6.55 -10.93 7.38
C ILE A 37 -6.89 -9.63 6.68
N PHE A 38 -7.43 -9.74 5.48
CA PHE A 38 -7.76 -8.59 4.65
C PHE A 38 -9.10 -8.79 3.94
N SER A 39 -9.68 -7.65 3.54
CA SER A 39 -10.82 -7.59 2.64
C SER A 39 -10.51 -6.67 1.47
N LEU A 40 -10.93 -7.05 0.27
CA LEU A 40 -10.68 -6.32 -0.97
C LEU A 40 -11.97 -6.16 -1.75
N VAL A 41 -12.09 -5.06 -2.47
CA VAL A 41 -13.16 -4.89 -3.46
C VAL A 41 -12.62 -5.40 -4.81
N SER A 42 -13.33 -6.33 -5.43
CA SER A 42 -12.99 -6.82 -6.77
C SER A 42 -13.27 -5.75 -7.85
N ASP A 43 -12.76 -6.00 -9.06
CA ASP A 43 -13.09 -5.23 -10.26
C ASP A 43 -14.61 -5.21 -10.56
N SER A 44 -15.30 -6.29 -10.22
CA SER A 44 -16.76 -6.42 -10.31
C SER A 44 -17.53 -5.73 -9.17
N GLY A 45 -16.83 -5.13 -8.20
CA GLY A 45 -17.43 -4.46 -7.04
C GLY A 45 -17.86 -5.39 -5.91
N ALA A 46 -17.51 -6.68 -5.98
CA ALA A 46 -17.79 -7.63 -4.92
C ALA A 46 -16.79 -7.45 -3.76
N LEU A 47 -17.28 -7.53 -2.53
CA LEU A 47 -16.42 -7.61 -1.36
C LEU A 47 -15.89 -9.04 -1.23
N ILE A 48 -14.57 -9.17 -1.21
CA ILE A 48 -13.85 -10.42 -0.94
C ILE A 48 -13.27 -10.34 0.45
N GLU A 49 -13.53 -11.34 1.28
CA GLU A 49 -13.01 -11.44 2.65
C GLU A 49 -12.09 -12.66 2.76
N TYR A 50 -10.77 -12.47 2.90
CA TYR A 50 -9.81 -13.59 2.87
C TYR A 50 -10.09 -14.67 3.93
N ASP A 51 -10.37 -14.26 5.17
CA ASP A 51 -10.62 -15.18 6.29
C ASP A 51 -11.83 -16.07 6.06
N LYS A 52 -12.89 -15.49 5.48
CA LYS A 52 -14.17 -16.17 5.29
C LYS A 52 -14.20 -16.97 3.98
N ASP A 53 -13.63 -16.42 2.92
CA ASP A 53 -13.84 -16.89 1.55
C ASP A 53 -12.72 -17.82 1.06
N TYR A 54 -11.50 -17.71 1.61
CA TYR A 54 -10.33 -18.45 1.08
C TYR A 54 -9.47 -19.15 2.12
N TYR A 55 -9.36 -18.61 3.34
CA TYR A 55 -8.46 -19.12 4.37
C TYR A 55 -8.67 -20.61 4.65
N GLY A 56 -7.58 -21.38 4.63
CA GLY A 56 -7.57 -22.83 4.87
C GLY A 56 -8.20 -23.68 3.76
N ARG A 57 -8.76 -23.08 2.71
CA ARG A 57 -9.41 -23.78 1.58
C ARG A 57 -8.62 -23.69 0.29
N HIS A 58 -7.79 -22.65 0.14
CA HIS A 58 -7.04 -22.38 -1.09
C HIS A 58 -5.60 -21.96 -0.77
N HIS A 59 -4.68 -22.22 -1.70
CA HIS A 59 -3.38 -21.57 -1.71
C HIS A 59 -3.52 -20.18 -2.35
N LEU A 60 -3.03 -19.16 -1.66
CA LEU A 60 -3.11 -17.77 -2.10
C LEU A 60 -1.74 -17.25 -2.54
N VAL A 61 -1.69 -16.62 -3.71
CA VAL A 61 -0.56 -15.79 -4.17
C VAL A 61 -1.06 -14.35 -4.27
N LEU A 62 -0.43 -13.43 -3.52
CA LEU A 62 -0.77 -12.02 -3.53
C LEU A 62 0.38 -11.22 -4.15
N THR A 63 0.07 -10.34 -5.10
CA THR A 63 1.04 -9.50 -5.79
C THR A 63 0.56 -8.05 -5.83
N PHE A 64 1.52 -7.13 -5.79
CA PHE A 64 1.28 -5.69 -5.79
C PHE A 64 2.12 -5.06 -6.90
N PHE A 65 1.54 -4.07 -7.58
CA PHE A 65 2.24 -3.24 -8.56
C PHE A 65 2.11 -1.77 -8.15
N PRO A 66 3.08 -0.90 -8.49
CA PRO A 66 3.09 0.48 -7.97
C PRO A 66 1.89 1.32 -8.42
N ALA A 67 1.44 1.14 -9.67
CA ALA A 67 0.33 1.88 -10.24
C ALA A 67 -0.28 1.14 -11.44
N ALA A 68 -1.57 1.38 -11.69
CA ALA A 68 -2.22 0.90 -12.91
C ALA A 68 -1.71 1.66 -14.14
N PHE A 69 -1.74 1.01 -15.30
CA PHE A 69 -1.38 1.59 -16.61
C PHE A 69 0.06 2.09 -16.75
N THR A 70 1.00 1.59 -15.94
CA THR A 70 2.43 1.86 -16.10
C THR A 70 3.13 0.67 -16.76
N PRO A 71 4.10 0.90 -17.68
CA PRO A 71 4.94 -0.19 -18.17
C PRO A 71 5.74 -0.80 -17.02
N VAL A 72 6.08 -2.08 -17.18
CA VAL A 72 6.93 -2.85 -16.25
C VAL A 72 8.40 -2.53 -16.48
#